data_AF-A0A7V5PYH5-F1
#
_entry.id   AF-A0A7V5PYH5-F1
#
_cell.length_a   1.000
_cell.length_b   1.000
_cell.length_c   1.000
_cell.angle_alpha   90.00
_cell.angle_beta   90.00
_cell.angle_gamma   90.00
#
_symmetry.space_group_name_H-M   'P 1'
#
loop_
_entity.id
_entity.type
_entity.pdbx_description
1 polymer ?
#
loop_
_entity_poly.entity_id
_entity_poly.type
_entity_poly.pdbx_seq_one_letter_code
_entity_poly.pdbx_strand_id
1 'polypeptide(L)'
;MLHEDRIWCVSKVDSPEELAHKLTETTWCCCTAFTVAGHPRYVWLNDSTSPDDAQEFAVCRFGSPKGKLRQLESITFGWSDYDKALEFILATLNGEVDNNNWSRPVTAVIETTEEHGRCGHCA
;
A
#
# COMPACT_ATOMS: atom_id res chain seq x y z
N MET A 1 0.20 10.79 9.03
CA MET A 1 -0.99 10.03 9.45
C MET A 1 -1.69 9.66 8.17
N LEU A 2 -2.25 8.46 8.10
CA LEU A 2 -3.08 8.09 6.95
C LEU A 2 -4.29 9.02 6.89
N HIS A 3 -4.84 9.24 5.70
CA HIS A 3 -6.09 10.00 5.55
C HIS A 3 -7.23 9.33 6.33
N GLU A 4 -7.75 10.01 7.35
CA GLU A 4 -8.68 9.42 8.34
C GLU A 4 -10.03 9.01 7.72
N ASP A 5 -10.49 9.75 6.72
CA ASP A 5 -11.78 9.53 6.05
C ASP A 5 -11.67 8.62 4.80
N ARG A 6 -10.46 8.14 4.47
CA ARG A 6 -10.23 7.35 3.27
C ARG A 6 -10.56 5.87 3.51
N ILE A 7 -11.25 5.30 2.53
CA ILE A 7 -11.51 3.87 2.45
C ILE A 7 -10.70 3.32 1.28
N TRP A 8 -9.87 2.30 1.55
CA TRP A 8 -9.00 1.69 0.56
C TRP A 8 -9.59 0.40 0.02
N CYS A 9 -9.76 0.33 -1.29
CA CYS A 9 -10.08 -0.88 -2.04
C CYS A 9 -8.80 -1.68 -2.32
N VAL A 10 -8.65 -2.83 -1.66
CA VAL A 10 -7.46 -3.68 -1.78
C VAL A 10 -7.61 -4.69 -2.90
N SER A 11 -6.63 -4.68 -3.81
CA SER A 11 -6.44 -5.71 -4.83
C SER A 11 -5.25 -6.60 -4.49
N LYS A 12 -5.30 -7.85 -4.93
CA LYS A 12 -4.15 -8.77 -4.83
C LYS A 12 -3.38 -8.74 -6.14
N VAL A 13 -2.06 -8.67 -6.05
CA VAL A 13 -1.12 -8.82 -7.17
C VAL A 13 -0.37 -10.15 -7.02
N ASP A 14 0.07 -10.72 -8.13
CA ASP A 14 0.62 -12.08 -8.16
C ASP A 14 2.09 -12.13 -7.72
N SER A 15 2.84 -11.04 -7.89
CA SER A 15 4.26 -10.99 -7.55
C SER A 15 4.77 -9.62 -7.09
N PRO A 16 5.95 -9.57 -6.44
CA PRO A 16 6.65 -8.32 -6.10
C PRO A 16 6.97 -7.45 -7.32
N GLU A 17 7.33 -8.06 -8.45
CA GLU A 17 7.63 -7.39 -9.71
C GLU A 17 6.40 -6.73 -10.30
N GLU A 18 5.24 -7.41 -10.27
CA GLU A 18 3.98 -6.81 -10.68
C GLU A 18 3.63 -5.61 -9.80
N LEU A 19 3.84 -5.72 -8.49
CA LEU A 19 3.65 -4.59 -7.59
C LEU A 19 4.57 -3.42 -7.96
N ALA A 20 5.86 -3.67 -8.17
CA ALA A 20 6.83 -2.63 -8.54
C ALA A 20 6.37 -1.87 -9.79
N HIS A 21 6.05 -2.58 -10.88
CA HIS A 21 5.52 -1.97 -12.10
C HIS A 21 4.26 -1.13 -11.82
N LYS A 22 3.30 -1.68 -11.07
CA LYS A 22 2.06 -0.95 -10.74
C LYS A 22 2.35 0.33 -9.98
N LEU A 23 3.25 0.31 -8.99
CA LEU A 23 3.53 1.46 -8.13
C LEU A 23 4.35 2.55 -8.83
N THR A 24 5.21 2.20 -9.80
CA THR A 24 6.10 3.17 -10.46
C THR A 24 5.59 3.66 -11.82
N GLU A 25 4.75 2.89 -12.52
CA GLU A 25 4.38 3.18 -13.92
C GLU A 25 2.91 3.52 -14.12
N THR A 26 2.05 3.32 -13.11
CA THR A 26 0.61 3.57 -13.22
C THR A 26 0.14 4.58 -12.20
N THR A 27 -0.68 5.53 -12.65
CA THR A 27 -1.41 6.44 -11.74
C THR A 27 -2.69 5.76 -11.25
N TRP A 28 -2.77 5.53 -9.95
CA TRP A 28 -3.91 4.96 -9.28
C TRP A 28 -4.81 5.99 -8.61
N CYS A 29 -6.09 5.65 -8.50
CA CYS A 29 -7.03 6.37 -7.66
C CYS A 29 -6.56 6.35 -6.20
N CYS A 30 -6.90 7.39 -5.44
CA CYS A 30 -6.55 7.47 -4.02
C CYS A 30 -7.15 6.31 -3.19
N CYS A 31 -8.24 5.71 -3.65
CA CYS A 31 -8.87 4.53 -3.05
C CYS A 31 -7.98 3.27 -3.14
N THR A 32 -6.94 3.24 -3.97
CA THR A 32 -6.27 1.99 -4.32
C THR A 32 -5.34 1.48 -3.22
N ALA A 33 -5.40 0.18 -2.97
CA ALA A 33 -4.43 -0.55 -2.16
C ALA A 33 -4.04 -1.88 -2.79
N PHE A 34 -2.86 -2.39 -2.43
CA PHE A 34 -2.34 -3.65 -2.94
C PHE A 34 -1.83 -4.58 -1.84
N THR A 35 -2.00 -5.88 -2.05
CA THR A 35 -1.35 -6.97 -1.30
C THR A 35 -0.67 -7.91 -2.27
N VAL A 36 0.41 -8.56 -1.85
CA VAL A 36 1.15 -9.53 -2.70
C VAL A 36 0.73 -10.95 -2.34
N ALA A 37 0.44 -11.77 -3.35
CA ALA A 37 0.14 -13.19 -3.19
C ALA A 37 1.24 -13.90 -2.38
N GLY A 38 0.86 -14.79 -1.46
CA GLY A 38 1.81 -15.43 -0.55
C GLY A 38 2.29 -14.57 0.63
N HIS A 39 2.04 -13.25 0.61
CA HIS A 39 2.45 -12.33 1.68
C HIS A 39 1.27 -11.50 2.24
N PRO A 40 0.23 -12.14 2.82
CA PRO A 40 -1.00 -11.47 3.26
C PRO A 40 -0.82 -10.53 4.46
N ARG A 41 0.39 -10.45 5.02
CA ARG A 41 0.72 -9.65 6.20
C ARG A 41 1.01 -8.18 5.87
N TYR A 42 1.25 -7.85 4.61
CA TYR A 42 1.60 -6.49 4.17
C TYR A 42 0.59 -5.94 3.21
N VAL A 43 0.39 -4.62 3.28
CA VAL A 43 -0.49 -3.87 2.38
C VAL A 43 0.15 -2.52 2.05
N TRP A 44 0.03 -2.11 0.79
CA TRP A 44 0.42 -0.81 0.30
C TRP A 44 -0.85 0.01 0.08
N LEU A 45 -1.00 1.09 0.83
CA LEU A 45 -2.17 1.98 0.80
C LEU A 45 -1.79 3.25 0.06
N ASN A 46 -2.48 3.61 -1.02
CA ASN A 46 -2.23 4.90 -1.68
C ASN A 46 -2.61 6.03 -0.72
N ASP A 47 -1.62 6.74 -0.19
CA ASP A 47 -1.76 7.84 0.80
C ASP A 47 -1.54 9.21 0.15
N SER A 48 -1.45 9.26 -1.18
CA SER A 48 -1.31 10.50 -1.96
C SER A 48 -2.45 11.48 -1.69
N THR A 49 -2.15 12.78 -1.70
CA THR A 49 -3.15 13.84 -1.51
C THR A 49 -4.10 13.96 -2.71
N SER A 50 -3.61 13.68 -3.92
CA SER A 50 -4.34 13.75 -5.18
C SER A 50 -3.85 12.64 -6.12
N PRO A 51 -4.71 12.13 -7.03
CA PRO A 51 -4.24 11.24 -8.10
C PRO A 51 -3.23 11.91 -9.05
N ASP A 52 -3.25 13.24 -9.18
CA ASP A 52 -2.37 13.99 -10.10
C ASP A 52 -0.98 14.33 -9.51
N ASP A 53 -0.76 14.00 -8.25
CA ASP A 53 0.52 14.21 -7.57
C ASP A 53 1.42 12.96 -7.65
N ALA A 54 2.67 13.08 -7.24
CA ALA A 54 3.55 11.93 -7.10
C ALA A 54 2.93 10.89 -6.15
N GLN A 55 2.80 9.65 -6.62
CA GLN A 55 2.05 8.66 -5.87
C GLN A 55 2.82 8.19 -4.64
N GLU A 56 2.32 8.55 -3.45
CA GLU A 56 2.81 8.11 -2.16
C GLU A 56 1.98 6.93 -1.66
N PHE A 57 2.68 5.87 -1.23
CA PHE A 57 2.07 4.71 -0.62
C PHE A 57 2.58 4.53 0.80
N ALA A 58 1.64 4.43 1.74
CA ALA A 58 1.93 3.96 3.08
C ALA A 58 2.08 2.44 3.08
N VAL A 59 3.23 1.97 3.56
CA VAL A 59 3.56 0.55 3.64
C VAL A 59 3.19 0.07 5.03
N CYS A 60 2.20 -0.81 5.12
CA CYS A 60 1.65 -1.23 6.38
C CYS A 60 1.73 -2.74 6.58
N ARG A 61 1.77 -3.14 7.85
CA ARG A 61 1.67 -4.53 8.29
C ARG A 61 0.41 -4.73 9.11
N PHE A 62 -0.33 -5.80 8.81
CA PHE A 62 -1.39 -6.29 9.68
C PHE A 62 -0.78 -6.92 10.95
N GLY A 63 -1.12 -6.36 12.11
CA GLY A 63 -0.76 -6.90 13.41
C GLY A 63 -1.59 -8.13 13.79
N SER A 64 -1.17 -8.79 14.87
CA SER A 64 -1.98 -9.81 15.56
C SER A 64 -2.63 -9.21 16.81
N PRO A 65 -3.96 -9.37 17.03
CA PRO A 65 -4.94 -9.92 16.11
C PRO A 65 -5.25 -8.97 14.93
N LYS A 66 -5.81 -9.53 13.84
CA LYS A 66 -6.29 -8.80 12.65
C LYS A 66 -7.05 -7.54 13.08
N GLY A 67 -6.57 -6.37 12.66
CA GLY A 67 -7.17 -5.07 12.98
C GLY A 67 -6.19 -4.04 13.52
N LYS A 68 -5.06 -4.46 14.10
CA LYS A 68 -3.99 -3.51 14.49
C LYS A 68 -3.05 -3.27 13.32
N LEU A 69 -3.32 -2.26 12.50
CA LEU A 69 -2.43 -1.90 11.40
C LEU A 69 -1.23 -1.12 11.97
N ARG A 70 -0.02 -1.45 11.48
CA ARG A 70 1.17 -0.65 11.75
C ARG A 70 1.71 -0.12 10.44
N GLN A 71 1.83 1.19 10.33
CA GLN A 71 2.58 1.81 9.25
C GLN A 71 4.05 1.58 9.54
N LEU A 72 4.74 0.96 8.58
CA LEU A 72 6.19 0.78 8.60
C LEU A 72 6.82 2.00 7.94
N GLU A 73 6.44 2.30 6.69
CA GLU A 73 7.04 3.39 5.92
C GLU A 73 6.00 4.19 5.12
N SER A 74 6.47 5.28 4.53
CA SER A 74 5.77 6.06 3.51
C SER A 74 6.72 6.29 2.35
N ILE A 75 6.34 5.88 1.14
CA ILE A 75 7.22 5.95 -0.03
C ILE A 75 6.50 6.58 -1.20
N THR A 76 7.11 7.63 -1.74
CA THR A 76 6.71 8.25 -3.00
C THR A 76 7.23 7.41 -4.18
N PHE A 77 6.50 6.36 -4.53
CA PHE A 77 6.84 5.49 -5.67
C PHE A 77 6.80 6.22 -7.01
N GLY A 78 6.01 7.31 -7.13
CA GLY A 78 6.04 8.18 -8.31
C GLY A 78 7.38 8.87 -8.58
N TRP A 79 8.34 8.82 -7.64
CA TRP A 79 9.72 9.30 -7.81
C TRP A 79 10.76 8.18 -7.80
N SER A 80 10.33 6.92 -7.74
CA SER A 80 11.21 5.75 -7.74
C SER A 80 11.26 5.13 -9.13
N ASP A 81 12.41 4.57 -9.50
CA ASP A 81 12.48 3.62 -10.60
C ASP A 81 12.04 2.22 -10.15
N TYR A 82 11.81 1.35 -11.14
CA TYR A 82 11.38 -0.03 -10.94
C TYR A 82 12.32 -0.81 -10.03
N ASP A 83 13.63 -0.75 -10.26
CA ASP A 83 14.62 -1.58 -9.55
C ASP A 83 14.65 -1.22 -8.06
N LYS A 84 14.62 0.07 -7.73
CA LYS A 84 14.60 0.53 -6.34
C LYS A 84 13.27 0.24 -5.65
N ALA A 85 12.16 0.36 -6.38
CA ALA A 85 10.85 -0.02 -5.86
C ALA A 85 10.81 -1.52 -5.53
N LEU A 86 11.32 -2.36 -6.43
CA LEU A 86 11.39 -3.81 -6.24
C LEU A 86 12.28 -4.18 -5.06
N GLU A 87 13.46 -3.58 -4.93
CA GLU A 87 14.36 -3.80 -3.78
C GLU A 87 13.62 -3.53 -2.46
N PHE A 88 12.93 -2.39 -2.37
CA PHE A 88 12.18 -2.03 -1.17
C PHE A 88 11.02 -3.00 -0.89
N ILE A 89 10.27 -3.39 -1.92
CA ILE A 89 9.17 -4.34 -1.79
C ILE A 89 9.70 -5.67 -1.26
N LEU A 90 10.79 -6.20 -1.83
CA LEU A 90 11.40 -7.45 -1.38
C LEU A 90 11.88 -7.36 0.07
N ALA A 91 12.57 -6.29 0.46
CA ALA A 91 12.99 -6.07 1.84
C ALA A 91 11.80 -6.05 2.82
N THR A 92 10.69 -5.41 2.40
CA THR A 92 9.43 -5.43 3.16
C THR A 92 8.89 -6.84 3.30
N LEU A 93 8.76 -7.57 2.18
CA LEU A 93 8.22 -8.93 2.15
C LEU A 93 9.05 -9.92 2.98
N ASN A 94 10.36 -9.70 3.07
CA ASN A 94 11.29 -10.45 3.91
C ASN A 94 11.23 -10.06 5.40
N GLY A 95 10.54 -8.96 5.75
CA GLY A 95 10.42 -8.49 7.13
C GLY A 95 11.60 -7.67 7.63
N GLU A 96 12.47 -7.22 6.74
CA GLU A 96 13.66 -6.43 7.09
C GLU A 96 13.28 -5.06 7.68
N VAL A 97 12.12 -4.53 7.30
CA VAL A 97 11.61 -3.22 7.75
C VAL A 97 10.59 -3.32 8.91
N ASP A 98 10.32 -4.52 9.42
CA ASP A 98 9.30 -4.75 10.45
C ASP A 98 9.56 -3.99 11.76
N ASN A 99 10.84 -3.82 12.11
CA ASN A 99 11.28 -3.27 13.39
C ASN A 99 11.88 -1.86 13.23
N ASN A 100 11.46 -1.12 12.20
CA ASN A 100 11.96 0.24 12.05
C ASN A 100 11.50 1.13 13.23
N ASN A 101 12.33 2.10 13.57
CA ASN A 101 12.08 3.03 14.69
C ASN A 101 10.92 3.99 14.40
N TRP A 102 10.50 4.10 13.14
CA TRP A 102 9.42 4.95 12.69
C TRP A 102 8.06 4.25 12.66
N SER A 103 8.04 2.92 12.92
CA SER A 103 6.79 2.17 12.87
C SER A 103 5.82 2.67 13.93
N ARG A 104 4.59 2.91 13.50
CA ARG A 104 3.54 3.45 14.37
C ARG A 104 2.21 2.74 14.14
N PRO A 105 1.40 2.57 15.19
CA PRO A 105 0.03 2.10 15.01
C PRO A 105 -0.75 3.11 14.19
N VAL A 106 -1.55 2.62 13.26
CA VAL A 106 -2.46 3.41 12.43
C VAL A 106 -3.80 2.69 12.31
N THR A 107 -4.83 3.43 11.94
CA THR A 107 -6.14 2.89 11.58
C THR A 107 -6.39 3.16 10.10
N ALA A 108 -6.96 2.18 9.41
CA ALA A 108 -7.38 2.30 8.02
C ALA A 108 -8.62 1.42 7.81
N VAL A 109 -9.56 1.89 7.00
CA VAL A 109 -10.67 1.07 6.51
C VAL A 109 -10.25 0.48 5.18
N ILE A 110 -10.11 -0.85 5.13
CA ILE A 110 -9.65 -1.57 3.94
C ILE A 110 -10.76 -2.55 3.56
N GLU A 111 -11.24 -2.43 2.32
CA GLU A 111 -12.35 -3.18 1.74
C GLU A 111 -11.86 -4.00 0.54
N THR A 112 -12.44 -5.17 0.33
CA THR A 112 -12.29 -5.88 -0.96
C THR A 112 -13.05 -5.15 -2.07
N THR A 113 -12.82 -5.53 -3.33
CA THR A 113 -13.59 -5.02 -4.46
C THR A 113 -15.11 -5.23 -4.29
N GLU A 114 -15.52 -6.36 -3.72
CA GLU A 114 -16.93 -6.67 -3.46
C GLU A 114 -17.54 -5.78 -2.36
N GLU A 115 -16.77 -5.49 -1.31
CA GLU A 115 -17.19 -4.62 -0.19
C GLU A 115 -17.25 -3.15 -0.63
N HIS A 116 -16.25 -2.71 -1.39
CA HIS A 116 -16.11 -1.33 -1.86
C HIS A 116 -17.17 -0.95 -2.91
N GLY A 117 -17.60 -1.93 -3.71
CA GLY A 117 -18.56 -1.71 -4.79
C GLY A 117 -18.02 -0.76 -5.86
N ARG A 118 -18.90 0.08 -6.41
CA ARG A 118 -18.51 1.11 -7.40
C ARG A 118 -18.09 2.39 -6.70
N CYS A 119 -16.85 2.79 -6.90
CA CYS A 119 -16.38 4.10 -6.48
C CYS A 119 -16.52 5.10 -7.64
N GLY A 120 -17.07 6.29 -7.38
CA GLY A 120 -17.20 7.35 -8.40
C GLY A 120 -15.87 7.89 -8.92
N HIS A 121 -14.76 7.54 -8.27
CA HIS A 121 -13.41 7.93 -8.65
C HIS A 121 -12.56 6.78 -9.17
N CYS A 122 -13.00 5.52 -9.00
CA CYS A 122 -12.24 4.33 -9.41
C CYS A 122 -13.00 3.72 -10.60
N ALA A 123 -12.37 3.72 -11.78
CA ALA A 123 -13.01 3.43 -13.07
C ALA A 123 -13.59 2.00 -13.17
#